data_AF-A0A9D4FDX4-F1
#
_entry.id   AF-A0A9D4FDX4-F1
#
_cell.length_a   1.000
_cell.length_b   1.000
_cell.length_c   1.000
_cell.angle_alpha   90.00
_cell.angle_beta   90.00
_cell.angle_gamma   90.00
#
_symmetry.space_group_name_H-M   'P 1'
#
loop_
_entity.id
_entity.type
_entity.pdbx_description
1 polymer ?
#
loop_
_entity_poly.entity_id
_entity_poly.type
_entity_poly.pdbx_seq_one_letter_code
_entity_poly.pdbx_strand_id
1 'polypeptide(L)'
;MADTYLQAIPQKVIENTSLGACARFCATEVEFECQSFDIDNQNRECHLHNHTHRNPTVGLKHALGFDHYRTAYERLFNRIPNHVITLQHNRNIRGLSVEECARRCVLEMTFRCQGFDFEEQRRSCWLTEKRVNDVSGLKRRPNVDFYERKSNGALSRFINYGRGALQTLEGFQTYGKIMLGVNLDACAQLCLAETSFTCASFDYVFVESSCQLSQYIAANVYGIRTDFDPGYEVMHYELIGEFLNYFYPTPYASVPGRNDRTLRKVTPETCARKCLEEKDFVCRSFDYQITEGTCLLSHVTGSDAGGLYTPDGVAVHHFEMKPSLGIEKTIFLLLGHMSLNRRMLRTAS
;
A
#
# COMPACT_ATOMS: atom_id res chain seq x y z
N MET A 1 3.71 23.65 -5.57
CA MET A 1 4.73 23.17 -4.63
C MET A 1 4.43 23.83 -3.29
N ALA A 2 4.37 23.09 -2.19
CA ALA A 2 4.14 23.70 -0.88
C ALA A 2 5.48 24.05 -0.27
N ASP A 3 5.75 25.36 -0.23
CA ASP A 3 6.93 25.97 0.37
C ASP A 3 6.82 25.91 1.90
N THR A 4 7.22 24.79 2.51
CA THR A 4 7.06 24.56 3.95
C THR A 4 8.27 23.87 4.58
N TYR A 5 8.45 24.13 5.88
CA TYR A 5 9.46 23.49 6.73
C TYR A 5 8.84 23.10 8.08
N LEU A 6 9.48 22.17 8.78
CA LEU A 6 9.08 21.76 10.11
C LEU A 6 9.56 22.77 11.15
N GLN A 7 8.64 23.32 11.96
CA GLN A 7 8.98 24.24 13.04
C GLN A 7 9.58 23.51 14.25
N ALA A 8 10.72 22.85 14.06
CA ALA A 8 11.51 22.18 15.09
C ALA A 8 13.01 22.37 14.81
N ILE A 9 13.83 22.27 15.86
CA ILE A 9 15.29 22.30 15.70
C ILE A 9 15.70 20.98 14.99
N PRO A 10 16.45 21.06 13.87
CA PRO A 10 16.97 19.87 13.22
C PRO A 10 17.95 19.14 14.14
N GLN A 11 17.85 17.82 14.18
CA GLN A 11 18.79 16.97 14.91
C GLN A 11 20.15 16.95 14.20
N LYS A 12 20.16 17.14 12.89
CA LYS A 12 21.36 17.16 12.07
C LYS A 12 21.14 18.02 10.82
N VAL A 13 22.12 18.82 10.48
CA VAL A 13 22.15 19.63 9.25
C VAL A 13 23.27 19.12 8.37
N ILE A 14 22.98 18.93 7.08
CA ILE A 14 23.92 18.40 6.09
C ILE A 14 23.95 19.36 4.90
N GLU A 15 25.12 19.91 4.60
CA GLU A 15 25.30 20.88 3.53
C GLU A 15 25.41 20.23 2.13
N ASN A 16 25.18 21.04 1.09
CA ASN A 16 25.35 20.72 -0.33
C ASN A 16 24.75 19.36 -0.75
N THR A 17 23.51 19.11 -0.33
CA THR A 17 22.86 17.81 -0.46
C THR A 17 21.69 17.85 -1.42
N SER A 18 21.56 16.84 -2.29
CA SER A 18 20.38 16.66 -3.14
C SER A 18 19.23 16.02 -2.34
N LEU A 19 17.98 16.20 -2.79
CA LEU A 19 16.82 15.53 -2.20
C LEU A 19 17.03 14.02 -1.99
N GLY A 20 17.50 13.32 -3.02
CA GLY A 20 17.73 11.88 -2.96
C GLY A 20 18.92 11.48 -2.06
N ALA A 21 19.87 12.38 -1.81
CA ALA A 21 20.93 12.17 -0.82
C ALA A 21 20.42 12.42 0.60
N CYS A 22 19.67 13.49 0.84
CA CYS A 22 19.05 13.79 2.14
C CYS A 22 18.12 12.66 2.60
N ALA A 23 17.29 12.17 1.68
CA ALA A 23 16.47 10.99 1.87
C ALA A 23 17.26 9.79 2.38
N ARG A 24 18.40 9.49 1.72
CA ARG A 24 19.27 8.39 2.10
C ARG A 24 19.88 8.61 3.48
N PHE A 25 20.35 9.81 3.77
CA PHE A 25 20.89 10.14 5.09
C PHE A 25 19.86 9.91 6.20
N CYS A 26 18.62 10.37 6.02
CA CYS A 26 17.54 10.11 6.96
C CYS A 26 17.26 8.59 7.12
N ALA A 27 17.25 7.85 6.01
CA ALA A 27 17.01 6.41 5.98
C ALA A 27 18.04 5.60 6.78
N THR A 28 19.30 6.01 6.67
CA THR A 28 20.46 5.32 7.22
C THR A 28 20.94 5.92 8.53
N GLU A 29 20.25 6.92 9.08
CA GLU A 29 20.61 7.55 10.34
C GLU A 29 20.43 6.53 11.49
N VAL A 30 21.44 6.49 12.37
CA VAL A 30 21.56 5.52 13.46
C VAL A 30 21.64 6.20 14.82
N GLU A 31 22.07 7.46 14.88
CA GLU A 31 22.19 8.21 16.13
C GLU A 31 20.81 8.62 16.68
N PHE A 32 19.84 8.79 15.79
CA PHE A 32 18.44 9.04 16.14
C PHE A 32 17.50 8.45 15.09
N GLU A 33 16.25 8.22 15.48
CA GLU A 33 15.21 7.82 14.53
C GLU A 33 14.78 9.02 13.69
N CYS A 34 15.36 9.17 12.50
CA CYS A 34 14.92 10.19 11.55
C CYS A 34 13.52 9.85 11.01
N GLN A 35 12.56 10.75 11.23
CA GLN A 35 11.15 10.62 10.86
C GLN A 35 10.75 11.60 9.74
N SER A 36 11.47 12.72 9.61
CA SER A 36 11.23 13.71 8.57
C SER A 36 12.48 14.53 8.30
N PHE A 37 12.46 15.31 7.23
CA PHE A 37 13.51 16.25 6.91
C PHE A 37 13.00 17.42 6.05
N ASP A 38 13.70 18.54 6.15
CA ASP A 38 13.49 19.69 5.28
C ASP A 38 14.66 19.84 4.29
N ILE A 39 14.36 20.29 3.08
CA ILE A 39 15.35 20.74 2.10
C ILE A 39 15.27 22.26 2.01
N ASP A 40 16.35 22.93 2.36
CA ASP A 40 16.56 24.34 2.02
C ASP A 40 17.17 24.41 0.62
N ASN A 41 16.34 24.75 -0.37
CA ASN A 41 16.79 24.83 -1.77
C ASN A 41 17.71 26.02 -2.04
N GLN A 42 17.69 27.06 -1.19
CA GLN A 42 18.51 28.26 -1.37
C GLN A 42 19.93 28.00 -0.86
N ASN A 43 20.06 27.47 0.35
CA ASN A 43 21.34 27.18 0.98
C ASN A 43 21.87 25.77 0.65
N ARG A 44 21.06 24.95 -0.03
CA ARG A 44 21.35 23.53 -0.36
C ARG A 44 21.60 22.68 0.87
N GLU A 45 20.86 22.94 1.93
CA GLU A 45 20.96 22.22 3.20
C GLU A 45 19.85 21.18 3.34
N CYS A 46 20.19 20.10 4.03
CA CYS A 46 19.30 19.02 4.40
C CYS A 46 19.20 19.00 5.93
N HIS A 47 17.99 19.23 6.45
CA HIS A 47 17.70 19.38 7.88
C HIS A 47 16.94 18.13 8.33
N LEU A 48 17.59 17.23 9.08
CA LEU A 48 16.97 15.98 9.54
C LEU A 48 16.27 16.15 10.89
N HIS A 49 15.09 15.56 11.03
CA HIS A 49 14.27 15.63 12.24
C HIS A 49 13.84 14.23 12.73
N ASN A 50 13.70 14.10 14.04
CA ASN A 50 13.14 12.94 14.72
C ASN A 50 11.65 13.10 15.09
N HIS A 51 10.98 14.07 14.46
CA HIS A 51 9.56 14.35 14.65
C HIS A 51 8.90 14.45 13.28
N THR A 52 7.57 14.39 13.24
CA THR A 52 6.78 14.76 12.05
C THR A 52 5.84 15.90 12.40
N HIS A 53 5.20 16.49 11.40
CA HIS A 53 4.13 17.49 11.60
C HIS A 53 2.88 16.92 12.31
N ARG A 54 2.80 15.59 12.50
CA ARG A 54 1.72 14.93 13.25
C ARG A 54 1.96 14.96 14.76
N ASN A 55 3.16 15.31 15.20
CA ASN A 55 3.46 15.48 16.60
C ASN A 55 2.72 16.72 17.14
N PRO A 56 2.00 16.65 18.28
CA PRO A 56 1.16 17.75 18.75
C PRO A 56 1.88 19.08 19.01
N THR A 57 3.20 19.02 19.21
CA THR A 57 4.04 20.15 19.59
C THR A 57 4.78 20.79 18.41
N VAL A 58 4.68 20.20 17.21
CA VAL A 58 5.49 20.61 16.05
C VAL A 58 4.59 20.74 14.82
N GLY A 59 4.55 21.92 14.23
CA GLY A 59 3.76 22.21 13.03
C GLY A 59 4.62 22.54 11.81
N LEU A 60 3.99 22.51 10.63
CA LEU A 60 4.60 23.05 9.42
C LEU A 60 4.40 24.56 9.35
N LYS A 61 5.45 25.27 8.95
CA LYS A 61 5.40 26.70 8.64
C LYS A 61 5.72 26.92 7.18
N HIS A 62 5.05 27.91 6.59
CA HIS A 62 5.34 28.33 5.23
C HIS A 62 6.68 29.07 5.18
N ALA A 63 7.58 28.63 4.30
CA ALA A 63 8.85 29.29 4.02
C ALA A 63 9.25 29.03 2.56
N LEU A 64 9.41 30.11 1.79
CA LEU A 64 9.77 30.04 0.38
C LEU A 64 11.11 29.34 0.19
N GLY A 65 11.16 28.36 -0.72
CA GLY A 65 12.38 27.61 -1.01
C GLY A 65 12.64 26.44 -0.04
N PHE A 66 11.74 26.19 0.91
CA PHE A 66 11.78 25.00 1.75
C PHE A 66 10.83 23.92 1.24
N ASP A 67 11.26 22.67 1.31
CA ASP A 67 10.42 21.51 1.08
C ASP A 67 10.50 20.54 2.26
N HIS A 68 9.37 20.27 2.90
CA HIS A 68 9.26 19.26 3.95
C HIS A 68 8.93 17.87 3.41
N TYR A 69 9.60 16.84 3.93
CA TYR A 69 9.39 15.43 3.62
C TYR A 69 9.30 14.61 4.89
N ARG A 70 8.45 13.58 4.90
CA ARG A 70 8.43 12.56 5.96
C ARG A 70 8.82 11.19 5.44
N THR A 71 9.28 10.33 6.34
CA THR A 71 9.34 8.89 6.07
C THR A 71 7.92 8.32 5.98
N ALA A 72 7.79 7.19 5.28
CA ALA A 72 6.54 6.45 5.19
C ALA A 72 6.81 4.97 4.90
N TYR A 73 7.43 4.30 5.86
CA TYR A 73 7.75 2.89 5.72
C TYR A 73 6.51 2.02 5.50
N GLU A 74 5.34 2.45 6.00
CA GLU A 74 4.05 1.78 5.81
C GLU A 74 3.68 1.65 4.33
N ARG A 75 4.12 2.59 3.47
CA ARG A 75 3.84 2.56 2.02
C ARG A 75 4.63 1.49 1.26
N LEU A 76 5.61 0.85 1.90
CA LEU A 76 6.31 -0.33 1.36
C LEU A 76 5.50 -1.62 1.50
N PHE A 77 4.34 -1.54 2.14
CA PHE A 77 3.46 -2.67 2.41
C PHE A 77 2.11 -2.45 1.73
N ASN A 78 1.43 -3.55 1.41
CA ASN A 78 0.02 -3.57 1.05
C ASN A 78 -0.77 -3.76 2.34
N ARG A 79 -1.60 -2.79 2.71
CA ARG A 79 -2.48 -2.88 3.88
C ARG A 79 -3.74 -3.66 3.49
N ILE A 80 -4.06 -4.67 4.27
CA ILE A 80 -5.28 -5.47 4.13
C ILE A 80 -6.03 -5.37 5.46
N PRO A 81 -7.08 -4.52 5.53
CA PRO A 81 -7.72 -4.25 6.80
C PRO A 81 -8.49 -5.45 7.35
N ASN A 82 -8.57 -5.56 8.67
CA ASN A 82 -9.33 -6.60 9.38
C ASN A 82 -8.91 -8.04 9.04
N HIS A 83 -7.64 -8.25 8.71
CA HIS A 83 -7.06 -9.55 8.41
C HIS A 83 -5.75 -9.74 9.16
N VAL A 84 -5.42 -10.99 9.48
CA VAL A 84 -4.13 -11.40 10.02
C VAL A 84 -3.59 -12.59 9.26
N ILE A 85 -2.28 -12.68 9.17
CA ILE A 85 -1.58 -13.79 8.52
C ILE A 85 -1.34 -14.96 9.49
N THR A 86 -1.08 -14.67 10.77
CA THR A 86 -0.73 -15.69 11.77
C THR A 86 -1.10 -15.21 13.17
N LEU A 87 -1.23 -16.13 14.12
CA LEU A 87 -1.26 -15.81 15.55
C LEU A 87 0.07 -16.18 16.25
N GLN A 88 0.98 -16.81 15.51
CA GLN A 88 2.31 -17.18 15.94
C GLN A 88 3.30 -16.27 15.21
N HIS A 89 3.57 -15.12 15.82
CA HIS A 89 4.46 -14.09 15.26
C HIS A 89 5.89 -14.28 15.73
N ASN A 90 6.84 -13.78 14.96
CA ASN A 90 8.26 -13.84 15.31
C ASN A 90 8.61 -12.80 16.40
N ARG A 91 7.93 -11.65 16.41
CA ARG A 91 8.16 -10.57 17.39
C ARG A 91 6.88 -9.80 17.68
N ASN A 92 6.70 -9.36 18.92
CA ASN A 92 5.61 -8.48 19.36
C ASN A 92 6.20 -7.24 20.04
N ILE A 93 5.82 -6.04 19.59
CA ILE A 93 6.28 -4.75 20.09
C ILE A 93 5.06 -3.87 20.35
N ARG A 94 5.03 -3.18 21.49
CA ARG A 94 3.92 -2.30 21.88
C ARG A 94 4.33 -0.84 21.88
N GLY A 95 3.35 0.05 21.75
CA GLY A 95 3.53 1.49 21.83
C GLY A 95 4.11 2.11 20.56
N LEU A 96 4.10 1.40 19.43
CA LEU A 96 4.55 1.91 18.14
C LEU A 96 3.36 2.39 17.29
N SER A 97 3.59 3.43 16.50
CA SER A 97 2.77 3.75 15.33
C SER A 97 2.94 2.70 14.22
N VAL A 98 2.01 2.71 13.26
CA VAL A 98 2.08 1.83 12.09
C VAL A 98 3.36 2.05 11.26
N GLU A 99 3.79 3.30 11.11
CA GLU A 99 5.01 3.63 10.39
C GLU A 99 6.25 3.08 11.11
N GLU A 100 6.34 3.28 12.43
CA GLU A 100 7.44 2.75 13.23
C GLU A 100 7.47 1.22 13.16
N CYS A 101 6.30 0.56 13.24
CA CYS A 101 6.19 -0.89 13.06
C CYS A 101 6.72 -1.33 11.68
N ALA A 102 6.32 -0.65 10.61
CA ALA A 102 6.80 -0.89 9.26
C ALA A 102 8.32 -0.68 9.15
N ARG A 103 8.86 0.37 9.77
CA ARG A 103 10.30 0.63 9.85
C ARG A 103 11.02 -0.51 10.55
N ARG A 104 10.52 -1.01 11.69
CA ARG A 104 11.09 -2.17 12.40
C ARG A 104 11.08 -3.42 11.53
N CYS A 105 10.01 -3.67 10.78
CA CYS A 105 9.98 -4.77 9.81
C CYS A 105 11.01 -4.58 8.68
N VAL A 106 11.18 -3.35 8.19
CA VAL A 106 12.12 -3.07 7.10
C VAL A 106 13.57 -3.27 7.50
N LEU A 107 13.90 -2.86 8.72
CA LEU A 107 15.25 -2.92 9.28
C LEU A 107 15.50 -4.20 10.10
N GLU A 108 14.57 -5.16 10.09
CA GLU A 108 14.75 -6.41 10.81
C GLU A 108 15.91 -7.22 10.21
N MET A 109 16.88 -7.56 11.05
CA MET A 109 18.08 -8.28 10.64
C MET A 109 18.12 -9.73 11.15
N THR A 110 17.29 -10.08 12.14
CA THR A 110 17.31 -11.43 12.74
C THR A 110 16.48 -12.45 11.95
N PHE A 111 15.48 -11.99 11.21
CA PHE A 111 14.70 -12.79 10.27
C PHE A 111 14.25 -11.93 9.09
N ARG A 112 13.91 -12.55 7.97
CA ARG A 112 13.42 -11.82 6.79
C ARG A 112 11.97 -11.42 6.99
N CYS A 113 11.70 -10.25 7.57
CA CYS A 113 10.34 -9.78 7.79
C CYS A 113 9.58 -9.57 6.47
N GLN A 114 8.52 -10.36 6.26
CA GLN A 114 7.65 -10.34 5.07
C GLN A 114 6.36 -9.56 5.32
N GLY A 115 6.07 -9.20 6.55
CA GLY A 115 4.90 -8.42 6.89
C GLY A 115 4.73 -8.28 8.39
N PHE A 116 3.69 -7.57 8.78
CA PHE A 116 3.33 -7.41 10.17
C PHE A 116 1.82 -7.26 10.35
N ASP A 117 1.30 -7.77 11.45
CA ASP A 117 -0.05 -7.45 11.90
C ASP A 117 0.02 -6.21 12.82
N PHE A 118 -0.95 -5.31 12.72
CA PHE A 118 -0.98 -4.09 13.52
C PHE A 118 -2.39 -3.81 14.07
N GLU A 119 -2.47 -3.56 15.39
CA GLU A 119 -3.69 -3.13 16.08
C GLU A 119 -3.53 -1.69 16.56
N GLU A 120 -4.24 -0.76 15.92
CA GLU A 120 -4.14 0.69 16.17
C GLU A 120 -4.47 1.05 17.63
N GLN A 121 -5.57 0.52 18.16
CA GLN A 121 -6.08 0.86 19.50
C GLN A 121 -5.09 0.55 20.62
N ARG A 122 -4.34 -0.56 20.49
CA ARG A 122 -3.32 -0.97 21.47
C ARG A 122 -1.91 -0.64 21.03
N ARG A 123 -1.73 0.00 19.86
CA ARG A 123 -0.42 0.24 19.25
C ARG A 123 0.47 -1.00 19.27
N SER A 124 -0.12 -2.15 18.94
CA SER A 124 0.53 -3.45 19.01
C SER A 124 0.97 -3.88 17.61
N CYS A 125 2.25 -4.19 17.50
CA CYS A 125 2.96 -4.48 16.26
C CYS A 125 3.51 -5.91 16.34
N TRP A 126 3.07 -6.76 15.43
CA TRP A 126 3.51 -8.15 15.37
C TRP A 126 4.22 -8.46 14.06
N LEU A 127 5.54 -8.63 14.11
CA LEU A 127 6.36 -8.88 12.93
C LEU A 127 6.37 -10.37 12.58
N THR A 128 6.39 -10.69 11.29
CA THR A 128 6.49 -12.07 10.82
C THR A 128 7.36 -12.23 9.57
N GLU A 129 8.00 -13.39 9.46
CA GLU A 129 8.68 -13.83 8.24
C GLU A 129 7.77 -14.59 7.27
N LYS A 130 6.52 -14.85 7.66
CA LYS A 130 5.57 -15.61 6.84
C LYS A 130 4.95 -14.73 5.76
N ARG A 131 4.72 -15.32 4.60
CA ARG A 131 3.91 -14.82 3.49
C ARG A 131 2.55 -15.50 3.50
N VAL A 132 1.61 -14.92 2.75
CA VAL A 132 0.26 -15.49 2.58
C VAL A 132 0.33 -16.96 2.09
N ASN A 133 1.30 -17.27 1.22
CA ASN A 133 1.54 -18.64 0.75
C ASN A 133 1.97 -19.62 1.86
N ASP A 134 2.59 -19.14 2.94
CA ASP A 134 3.14 -20.00 4.00
C ASP A 134 2.07 -20.43 5.03
N VAL A 135 0.90 -19.78 5.03
CA VAL A 135 -0.16 -19.98 6.03
C VAL A 135 -1.53 -20.31 5.42
N SER A 136 -1.56 -20.64 4.13
CA SER A 136 -2.76 -20.94 3.37
C SER A 136 -3.78 -19.80 3.33
N GLY A 137 -3.33 -18.54 3.16
CA GLY A 137 -4.22 -17.38 3.03
C GLY A 137 -4.32 -16.51 4.29
N LEU A 138 -5.23 -15.54 4.26
CA LEU A 138 -5.46 -14.58 5.34
C LEU A 138 -6.72 -14.92 6.14
N LYS A 139 -6.65 -14.73 7.45
CA LYS A 139 -7.78 -14.95 8.36
C LYS A 139 -8.41 -13.62 8.75
N ARG A 140 -9.73 -13.52 8.69
CA ARG A 140 -10.44 -12.31 9.15
C ARG A 140 -10.23 -12.12 10.65
N ARG A 141 -9.78 -10.93 11.05
CA ARG A 141 -9.61 -10.52 12.44
C ARG A 141 -10.00 -9.04 12.57
N PRO A 142 -11.19 -8.73 13.12
CA PRO A 142 -11.62 -7.35 13.27
C PRO A 142 -10.62 -6.50 14.07
N ASN A 143 -10.44 -5.25 13.65
CA ASN A 143 -9.58 -4.23 14.27
C ASN A 143 -8.06 -4.52 14.24
N VAL A 144 -7.64 -5.54 13.48
CA VAL A 144 -6.23 -5.83 13.25
C VAL A 144 -6.00 -5.89 11.75
N ASP A 145 -5.02 -5.14 11.28
CA ASP A 145 -4.70 -5.06 9.86
C ASP A 145 -3.41 -5.81 9.58
N PHE A 146 -3.38 -6.52 8.45
CA PHE A 146 -2.16 -7.14 7.95
C PHE A 146 -1.50 -6.21 6.94
N TYR A 147 -0.21 -6.00 7.10
CA TYR A 147 0.65 -5.26 6.19
C TYR A 147 1.60 -6.23 5.52
N GLU A 148 1.27 -6.62 4.29
CA GLU A 148 2.10 -7.51 3.48
C GLU A 148 3.21 -6.73 2.80
N ARG A 149 4.47 -7.14 2.94
CA ARG A 149 5.57 -6.49 2.24
C ARG A 149 5.35 -6.66 0.74
N LYS A 150 5.38 -5.55 0.00
CA LYS A 150 5.25 -5.58 -1.47
C LYS A 150 6.32 -6.50 -2.06
N SER A 151 5.87 -7.50 -2.80
CA SER A 151 6.75 -8.43 -3.50
C SER A 151 7.37 -7.76 -4.72
N ASN A 152 8.50 -8.31 -5.19
CA ASN A 152 9.03 -8.03 -6.51
C ASN A 152 8.58 -9.18 -7.42
N GLY A 153 7.98 -8.90 -8.58
CA GLY A 153 7.57 -9.94 -9.54
C GLY A 153 6.19 -9.69 -10.14
N ALA A 154 5.55 -10.73 -10.69
CA ALA A 154 4.23 -10.57 -11.29
C ALA A 154 3.16 -10.14 -10.29
N LEU A 155 3.20 -10.68 -9.06
CA LEU A 155 2.20 -10.37 -8.05
C LEU A 155 2.16 -8.88 -7.69
N SER A 156 3.28 -8.16 -7.85
CA SER A 156 3.34 -6.71 -7.61
C SER A 156 2.54 -5.89 -8.63
N ARG A 157 2.05 -6.51 -9.71
CA ARG A 157 1.15 -5.89 -10.70
C ARG A 157 -0.31 -6.03 -10.32
N PHE A 158 -0.64 -6.63 -9.18
CA PHE A 158 -2.01 -6.87 -8.76
C PHE A 158 -2.31 -6.22 -7.40
N ILE A 159 -3.55 -5.77 -7.24
CA ILE A 159 -4.13 -5.34 -5.98
C ILE A 159 -4.66 -6.57 -5.27
N ASN A 160 -4.23 -6.79 -4.02
CA ASN A 160 -4.72 -7.86 -3.16
C ASN A 160 -5.95 -7.38 -2.38
N TYR A 161 -7.15 -7.85 -2.71
CA TYR A 161 -8.40 -7.51 -2.01
C TYR A 161 -8.70 -8.42 -0.81
N GLY A 162 -7.72 -9.16 -0.31
CA GLY A 162 -7.90 -10.01 0.86
C GLY A 162 -8.77 -11.24 0.58
N ARG A 163 -9.39 -11.78 1.64
CA ARG A 163 -10.20 -13.00 1.57
C ARG A 163 -11.48 -12.75 0.79
N GLY A 164 -11.66 -13.46 -0.33
CA GLY A 164 -12.79 -13.29 -1.23
C GLY A 164 -12.59 -13.99 -2.57
N ALA A 165 -13.67 -14.18 -3.31
CA ALA A 165 -13.64 -14.60 -4.70
C ALA A 165 -14.69 -13.82 -5.50
N LEU A 166 -14.54 -13.74 -6.82
CA LEU A 166 -15.55 -13.16 -7.69
C LEU A 166 -16.90 -13.86 -7.53
N GLN A 167 -17.98 -13.08 -7.65
CA GLN A 167 -19.32 -13.66 -7.69
C GLN A 167 -19.53 -14.47 -8.96
N THR A 168 -20.18 -15.61 -8.82
CA THR A 168 -20.65 -16.43 -9.93
C THR A 168 -22.07 -16.00 -10.27
N LEU A 169 -22.26 -15.51 -11.50
CA LEU A 169 -23.56 -15.09 -11.99
C LEU A 169 -24.17 -16.25 -12.79
N GLU A 170 -25.46 -16.52 -12.57
CA GLU A 170 -26.16 -17.62 -13.24
C GLU A 170 -26.10 -17.45 -14.76
N GLY A 171 -25.74 -18.52 -15.48
CA GLY A 171 -25.59 -18.51 -16.94
C GLY A 171 -24.33 -17.78 -17.45
N PHE A 172 -23.43 -17.36 -16.57
CA PHE A 172 -22.23 -16.61 -16.93
C PHE A 172 -20.95 -17.33 -16.51
N GLN A 173 -20.00 -17.46 -17.44
CA GLN A 173 -18.69 -18.03 -17.14
C GLN A 173 -17.78 -16.96 -16.53
N THR A 174 -17.78 -16.86 -15.20
CA THR A 174 -16.91 -15.91 -14.47
C THR A 174 -15.42 -16.22 -14.68
N TYR A 175 -15.03 -17.51 -14.65
CA TYR A 175 -13.63 -17.93 -14.81
C TYR A 175 -13.40 -18.51 -16.20
N GLY A 176 -12.50 -17.88 -16.95
CA GLY A 176 -12.13 -18.34 -18.29
C GLY A 176 -11.19 -19.55 -18.24
N LYS A 177 -10.39 -19.68 -17.18
CA LYS A 177 -9.41 -20.75 -17.02
C LYS A 177 -9.16 -21.08 -15.56
N ILE A 178 -9.03 -22.37 -15.26
CA ILE A 178 -8.68 -22.86 -13.92
C ILE A 178 -7.44 -23.75 -14.05
N MET A 179 -6.44 -23.52 -13.20
CA MET A 179 -5.18 -24.25 -13.19
C MET A 179 -4.92 -24.76 -11.78
N LEU A 180 -4.62 -26.04 -11.63
CA LEU A 180 -4.39 -26.68 -10.33
C LEU A 180 -2.90 -26.89 -10.08
N GLY A 181 -2.50 -26.93 -8.81
CA GLY A 181 -1.12 -27.22 -8.40
C GLY A 181 -0.12 -26.12 -8.75
N VAL A 182 -0.58 -24.88 -8.92
CA VAL A 182 0.28 -23.71 -9.16
C VAL A 182 0.36 -22.88 -7.89
N ASN A 183 1.52 -22.27 -7.62
CA ASN A 183 1.63 -21.32 -6.51
C ASN A 183 1.10 -19.92 -6.89
N LEU A 184 0.88 -19.06 -5.90
CA LEU A 184 0.32 -17.72 -6.10
C LEU A 184 1.13 -16.84 -7.07
N ASP A 185 2.46 -16.82 -6.95
CA ASP A 185 3.31 -16.01 -7.84
C ASP A 185 3.22 -16.51 -9.29
N ALA A 186 3.16 -17.84 -9.49
CA ALA A 186 2.95 -18.45 -10.79
C ALA A 186 1.55 -18.14 -11.34
N CYS A 187 0.51 -18.12 -10.50
CA CYS A 187 -0.84 -17.72 -10.89
C CYS A 187 -0.86 -16.29 -11.47
N ALA A 188 -0.20 -15.35 -10.79
CA ALA A 188 -0.05 -13.98 -11.30
C ALA A 188 0.69 -13.93 -12.65
N GLN A 189 1.78 -14.70 -12.80
CA GLN A 189 2.49 -14.79 -14.10
C GLN A 189 1.60 -15.36 -15.20
N LEU A 190 0.81 -16.39 -14.90
CA LEU A 190 -0.08 -17.04 -15.85
C LEU A 190 -1.20 -16.09 -16.29
N CYS A 191 -1.74 -15.27 -15.38
CA CYS A 191 -2.69 -14.21 -15.75
C CYS A 191 -2.05 -13.20 -16.71
N LEU A 192 -0.83 -12.72 -16.42
CA LEU A 192 -0.12 -11.77 -17.28
C LEU A 192 0.25 -12.34 -18.66
N ALA A 193 0.46 -13.66 -18.74
CA ALA A 193 0.83 -14.37 -19.97
C ALA A 193 -0.39 -14.93 -20.73
N GLU A 194 -1.61 -14.76 -20.21
CA GLU A 194 -2.82 -15.28 -20.84
C GLU A 194 -3.10 -14.52 -22.16
N THR A 195 -3.44 -15.28 -23.20
CA THR A 195 -3.62 -14.76 -24.56
C THR A 195 -4.97 -15.11 -25.17
N SER A 196 -5.68 -16.07 -24.59
CA SER A 196 -7.03 -16.45 -25.04
C SER A 196 -8.10 -15.44 -24.62
N PHE A 197 -7.85 -14.68 -23.55
CA PHE A 197 -8.65 -13.54 -23.10
C PHE A 197 -7.78 -12.55 -22.33
N THR A 198 -8.27 -11.32 -22.18
CA THR A 198 -7.60 -10.31 -21.36
C THR A 198 -7.82 -10.62 -19.89
N CYS A 199 -6.86 -11.28 -19.24
CA CYS A 199 -6.94 -11.57 -17.80
C CYS A 199 -6.86 -10.26 -17.00
N ALA A 200 -7.95 -9.93 -16.30
CA ALA A 200 -8.08 -8.72 -15.50
C ALA A 200 -7.98 -9.01 -14.00
N SER A 201 -8.26 -10.24 -13.58
CA SER A 201 -8.16 -10.67 -12.19
C SER A 201 -7.93 -12.18 -12.08
N PHE A 202 -7.60 -12.62 -10.88
CA PHE A 202 -7.63 -14.03 -10.54
C PHE A 202 -8.02 -14.26 -9.08
N ASP A 203 -8.62 -15.41 -8.82
CA ASP A 203 -8.84 -15.94 -7.48
C ASP A 203 -7.89 -17.10 -7.22
N TYR A 204 -7.22 -17.06 -6.07
CA TYR A 204 -6.29 -18.11 -5.67
C TYR A 204 -6.81 -18.85 -4.45
N VAL A 205 -7.13 -20.14 -4.62
CA VAL A 205 -7.58 -21.03 -3.55
C VAL A 205 -6.38 -21.77 -2.98
N PHE A 206 -6.07 -21.52 -1.72
CA PHE A 206 -4.81 -21.98 -1.11
C PHE A 206 -4.78 -23.48 -0.86
N VAL A 207 -5.87 -24.05 -0.33
CA VAL A 207 -5.94 -25.47 0.03
C VAL A 207 -5.73 -26.37 -1.20
N GLU A 208 -6.29 -25.97 -2.34
CA GLU A 208 -6.21 -26.72 -3.59
C GLU A 208 -5.03 -26.29 -4.48
N SER A 209 -4.34 -25.20 -4.10
CA SER A 209 -3.37 -24.52 -4.97
C SER A 209 -3.95 -24.26 -6.37
N SER A 210 -5.18 -23.76 -6.39
CA SER A 210 -5.98 -23.56 -7.60
C SER A 210 -5.99 -22.08 -7.97
N CYS A 211 -5.64 -21.78 -9.22
CA CYS A 211 -5.60 -20.46 -9.82
C CYS A 211 -6.76 -20.32 -10.81
N GLN A 212 -7.70 -19.42 -10.52
CA GLN A 212 -8.91 -19.19 -11.30
C GLN A 212 -8.80 -17.83 -11.98
N LEU A 213 -8.50 -17.82 -13.27
CA LEU A 213 -8.29 -16.60 -14.05
C LEU A 213 -9.61 -16.05 -14.61
N SER A 214 -9.77 -14.73 -14.58
CA SER A 214 -10.96 -14.05 -15.09
C SER A 214 -10.63 -12.81 -15.91
N GLN A 215 -11.48 -12.52 -16.90
CA GLN A 215 -11.48 -11.24 -17.62
C GLN A 215 -12.28 -10.15 -16.90
N TYR A 216 -12.94 -10.50 -15.80
CA TYR A 216 -13.78 -9.61 -15.01
C TYR A 216 -13.06 -9.19 -13.74
N ILE A 217 -13.37 -8.00 -13.25
CA ILE A 217 -13.00 -7.51 -11.92
C ILE A 217 -14.24 -7.52 -11.01
N ALA A 218 -14.07 -7.33 -9.71
CA ALA A 218 -15.17 -7.30 -8.73
C ALA A 218 -16.27 -6.30 -9.13
N ALA A 219 -15.88 -5.15 -9.69
CA ALA A 219 -16.80 -4.14 -10.20
C ALA A 219 -17.70 -4.62 -11.35
N ASN A 220 -17.29 -5.64 -12.12
CA ASN A 220 -18.12 -6.20 -13.19
C ASN A 220 -19.16 -7.19 -12.67
N VAL A 221 -18.95 -7.77 -11.47
CA VAL A 221 -19.76 -8.85 -10.91
C VAL A 221 -20.32 -8.51 -9.52
N TYR A 222 -20.59 -7.21 -9.28
CA TYR A 222 -21.24 -6.70 -8.07
C TYR A 222 -20.48 -6.92 -6.75
N GLY A 223 -19.16 -7.12 -6.81
CA GLY A 223 -18.29 -7.31 -5.66
C GLY A 223 -17.72 -8.72 -5.55
N ILE A 224 -17.10 -8.97 -4.41
CA ILE A 224 -16.51 -10.27 -4.07
C ILE A 224 -17.33 -10.96 -2.98
N ARG A 225 -17.55 -12.26 -3.18
CA ARG A 225 -18.19 -13.14 -2.22
C ARG A 225 -17.23 -13.43 -1.08
N THR A 226 -17.72 -13.46 0.15
CA THR A 226 -16.90 -13.73 1.36
C THR A 226 -17.50 -14.79 2.29
N ASP A 227 -18.75 -15.17 2.07
CA ASP A 227 -19.43 -16.31 2.65
C ASP A 227 -18.93 -17.60 2.00
N PHE A 228 -18.02 -18.26 2.70
CA PHE A 228 -17.52 -19.58 2.33
C PHE A 228 -17.49 -20.47 3.56
N ASP A 229 -17.57 -21.78 3.31
CA ASP A 229 -17.41 -22.78 4.36
C ASP A 229 -16.07 -22.63 5.08
N PRO A 230 -16.00 -22.97 6.38
CA PRO A 230 -14.75 -22.98 7.13
C PRO A 230 -13.69 -23.82 6.42
N GLY A 231 -12.52 -23.23 6.16
CA GLY A 231 -11.41 -23.89 5.46
C GLY A 231 -11.34 -23.63 3.96
N TYR A 232 -12.36 -23.02 3.35
CA TYR A 232 -12.23 -22.49 1.99
C TYR A 232 -11.50 -21.14 2.04
N GLU A 233 -10.18 -21.21 1.95
CA GLU A 233 -9.29 -20.06 1.94
C GLU A 233 -9.00 -19.64 0.51
N VAL A 234 -9.60 -18.51 0.11
CA VAL A 234 -9.47 -17.93 -1.23
C VAL A 234 -9.17 -16.44 -1.10
N MET A 235 -8.33 -15.93 -2.00
CA MET A 235 -8.03 -14.51 -2.09
C MET A 235 -8.16 -13.98 -3.50
N HIS A 236 -8.67 -12.75 -3.60
CA HIS A 236 -8.95 -12.07 -4.85
C HIS A 236 -7.86 -11.05 -5.20
N TYR A 237 -7.41 -11.09 -6.45
CA TYR A 237 -6.38 -10.20 -6.99
C TYR A 237 -6.82 -9.57 -8.31
N GLU A 238 -6.73 -8.25 -8.46
CA GLU A 238 -7.03 -7.55 -9.72
C GLU A 238 -5.80 -6.88 -10.29
N LEU A 239 -5.65 -6.90 -11.61
CA LEU A 239 -4.53 -6.29 -12.32
C LEU A 239 -4.60 -4.76 -12.15
N ILE A 240 -3.46 -4.15 -11.80
CA ILE A 240 -3.33 -2.70 -11.70
C ILE A 240 -3.31 -2.12 -13.11
N GLY A 241 -4.33 -1.32 -13.44
CA GLY A 241 -4.41 -0.57 -14.69
C GLY A 241 -3.39 0.57 -14.78
N GLU A 242 -3.34 1.19 -15.96
CA GLU A 242 -2.39 2.26 -16.27
C GLU A 242 -2.56 3.45 -15.31
N PHE A 243 -3.79 3.92 -15.15
CA PHE A 243 -4.10 5.07 -14.31
C PHE A 243 -4.10 4.71 -12.82
N LEU A 244 -4.56 3.51 -12.46
CA LEU A 244 -4.48 3.01 -11.08
C LEU A 244 -3.05 2.89 -10.56
N ASN A 245 -2.06 2.71 -11.45
CA ASN A 245 -0.66 2.67 -11.03
C ASN A 245 -0.16 3.99 -10.42
N TYR A 246 -0.89 5.10 -10.55
CA TYR A 246 -0.59 6.35 -9.87
C TYR A 246 -1.15 6.44 -8.45
N PHE A 247 -1.82 5.39 -7.95
CA PHE A 247 -2.46 5.38 -6.65
C PHE A 247 -1.96 4.25 -5.76
N TYR A 248 -2.05 4.45 -4.45
CA TYR A 248 -1.95 3.40 -3.45
C TYR A 248 -3.35 2.89 -3.11
N PRO A 249 -3.67 1.64 -3.43
CA PRO A 249 -4.93 1.05 -3.04
C PRO A 249 -4.90 0.66 -1.56
N THR A 250 -6.00 0.92 -0.87
CA THR A 250 -6.32 0.36 0.44
C THR A 250 -7.71 -0.27 0.37
N PRO A 251 -7.78 -1.60 0.17
CA PRO A 251 -9.02 -2.35 0.18
C PRO A 251 -9.83 -2.12 1.46
N TYR A 252 -11.16 -2.24 1.38
CA TYR A 252 -12.12 -2.09 2.51
C TYR A 252 -11.92 -0.86 3.38
N ALA A 253 -11.56 0.25 2.75
CA ALA A 253 -11.28 1.50 3.44
C ALA A 253 -11.88 2.67 2.67
N SER A 254 -12.17 3.77 3.38
CA SER A 254 -12.70 5.00 2.81
C SER A 254 -12.36 6.23 3.66
N VAL A 255 -12.60 7.42 3.11
CA VAL A 255 -12.62 8.71 3.79
C VAL A 255 -14.07 9.24 3.81
N PRO A 256 -14.85 8.97 4.87
CA PRO A 256 -16.29 9.25 4.87
C PRO A 256 -16.62 10.74 4.74
N GLY A 257 -17.60 11.06 3.90
CA GLY A 257 -18.24 12.39 3.85
C GLY A 257 -17.38 13.53 3.29
N ARG A 258 -16.23 13.22 2.67
CA ARG A 258 -15.29 14.20 2.12
C ARG A 258 -15.17 14.06 0.61
N ASN A 259 -16.29 14.18 -0.11
CA ASN A 259 -16.34 13.95 -1.56
C ASN A 259 -16.57 15.26 -2.30
N ASP A 260 -15.64 15.66 -3.17
CA ASP A 260 -15.75 16.85 -4.00
C ASP A 260 -16.51 16.58 -5.30
N ARG A 261 -16.41 15.34 -5.82
CA ARG A 261 -17.10 14.92 -7.04
C ARG A 261 -17.52 13.46 -7.00
N THR A 262 -18.74 13.18 -7.45
CA THR A 262 -19.30 11.82 -7.51
C THR A 262 -19.54 11.40 -8.96
N LEU A 263 -19.00 10.25 -9.34
CA LEU A 263 -19.23 9.58 -10.61
C LEU A 263 -19.92 8.24 -10.33
N ARG A 264 -20.82 7.80 -11.21
CA ARG A 264 -21.56 6.54 -11.04
C ARG A 264 -21.38 5.65 -12.27
N LYS A 265 -21.50 4.34 -12.08
CA LYS A 265 -21.35 3.32 -13.14
C LYS A 265 -20.01 3.42 -13.86
N VAL A 266 -18.94 3.67 -13.10
CA VAL A 266 -17.57 3.74 -13.61
C VAL A 266 -16.73 2.65 -12.95
N THR A 267 -15.60 2.29 -13.56
CA THR A 267 -14.62 1.36 -12.97
C THR A 267 -13.59 2.10 -12.11
N PRO A 268 -12.82 1.42 -11.25
CA PRO A 268 -11.72 2.05 -10.51
C PRO A 268 -10.69 2.72 -11.43
N GLU A 269 -10.38 2.10 -12.57
CA GLU A 269 -9.49 2.68 -13.60
C GLU A 269 -10.03 3.98 -14.19
N THR A 270 -11.34 4.03 -14.45
CA THR A 270 -12.01 5.26 -14.91
C THR A 270 -11.97 6.34 -13.83
N CYS A 271 -12.14 5.96 -12.56
CA CYS A 271 -12.06 6.87 -11.42
C CYS A 271 -10.65 7.47 -11.29
N ALA A 272 -9.61 6.63 -11.36
CA ALA A 272 -8.22 7.06 -11.33
C ALA A 272 -7.90 8.06 -12.45
N ARG A 273 -8.31 7.76 -13.69
CA ARG A 273 -8.16 8.68 -14.82
C ARG A 273 -8.88 10.00 -14.58
N LYS A 274 -10.12 9.98 -14.10
CA LYS A 274 -10.90 11.19 -13.83
C LYS A 274 -10.33 12.04 -12.70
N CYS A 275 -9.73 11.42 -11.70
CA CYS A 275 -8.97 12.12 -10.66
C CYS A 275 -7.75 12.84 -11.25
N LEU A 276 -6.97 12.17 -12.12
CA LEU A 276 -5.79 12.74 -12.76
C LEU A 276 -6.12 13.87 -13.76
N GLU A 277 -7.28 13.79 -14.41
CA GLU A 277 -7.80 14.80 -15.35
C GLU A 277 -8.54 15.96 -14.66
N GLU A 278 -8.75 15.90 -13.34
CA GLU A 278 -9.55 16.88 -12.61
C GLU A 278 -8.90 18.27 -12.64
N LYS A 279 -9.72 19.30 -12.88
CA LYS A 279 -9.25 20.69 -13.03
C LYS A 279 -9.89 21.63 -12.02
N ASP A 280 -11.06 21.28 -11.47
CA ASP A 280 -11.80 22.17 -10.58
C ASP A 280 -11.23 22.13 -9.15
N PHE A 281 -10.55 21.05 -8.79
CA PHE A 281 -9.80 20.90 -7.54
C PHE A 281 -8.61 19.97 -7.75
N VAL A 282 -7.64 20.01 -6.83
CA VAL A 282 -6.52 19.05 -6.85
C VAL A 282 -7.01 17.74 -6.26
N CYS A 283 -7.42 16.81 -7.13
CA CYS A 283 -7.79 15.47 -6.69
C CYS A 283 -6.57 14.74 -6.12
N ARG A 284 -6.66 14.30 -4.86
CA ARG A 284 -5.59 13.61 -4.12
C ARG A 284 -5.96 12.18 -3.76
N SER A 285 -7.24 11.83 -3.76
CA SER A 285 -7.70 10.48 -3.53
C SER A 285 -9.09 10.23 -4.12
N PHE A 286 -9.51 8.98 -4.11
CA PHE A 286 -10.91 8.63 -4.33
C PHE A 286 -11.34 7.39 -3.56
N ASP A 287 -12.62 7.33 -3.19
CA ASP A 287 -13.26 6.13 -2.69
C ASP A 287 -14.10 5.49 -3.78
N TYR A 288 -13.97 4.18 -3.95
CA TYR A 288 -14.70 3.40 -4.93
C TYR A 288 -15.64 2.41 -4.25
N GLN A 289 -16.94 2.60 -4.41
CA GLN A 289 -17.98 1.71 -3.93
C GLN A 289 -18.34 0.69 -5.01
N ILE A 290 -18.05 -0.59 -4.76
CA ILE A 290 -18.06 -1.61 -5.81
C ILE A 290 -19.47 -1.90 -6.32
N THR A 291 -20.45 -2.10 -5.43
CA THR A 291 -21.79 -2.57 -5.78
C THR A 291 -22.52 -1.62 -6.75
N GLU A 292 -22.34 -0.31 -6.58
CA GLU A 292 -22.96 0.71 -7.42
C GLU A 292 -22.05 1.20 -8.57
N GLY A 293 -20.77 0.83 -8.55
CA GLY A 293 -19.74 1.46 -9.37
C GLY A 293 -19.64 2.98 -9.13
N THR A 294 -19.79 3.38 -7.87
CA THR A 294 -19.77 4.80 -7.46
C THR A 294 -18.35 5.20 -7.08
N CYS A 295 -17.82 6.21 -7.76
CA CYS A 295 -16.50 6.80 -7.57
C CYS A 295 -16.64 8.17 -6.91
N LEU A 296 -15.96 8.38 -5.80
CA LEU A 296 -16.03 9.58 -4.98
C LEU A 296 -14.65 10.23 -4.95
N LEU A 297 -14.43 11.23 -5.81
CA LEU A 297 -13.16 11.95 -5.89
C LEU A 297 -13.04 12.95 -4.74
N SER A 298 -11.82 13.10 -4.22
CA SER A 298 -11.54 13.96 -3.07
C SER A 298 -10.20 14.68 -3.16
N HIS A 299 -10.13 15.91 -2.67
CA HIS A 299 -8.89 16.62 -2.36
C HIS A 299 -8.26 16.18 -1.03
N VAL A 300 -8.97 15.38 -0.23
CA VAL A 300 -8.56 14.89 1.09
C VAL A 300 -7.99 13.48 0.94
N THR A 301 -6.90 13.17 1.62
CA THR A 301 -6.34 11.82 1.75
C THR A 301 -6.73 11.19 3.09
N GLY A 302 -6.52 9.88 3.25
CA GLY A 302 -6.67 9.24 4.57
C GLY A 302 -5.84 9.91 5.66
N SER A 303 -4.66 10.45 5.32
CA SER A 303 -3.81 11.19 6.25
C SER A 303 -4.44 12.51 6.69
N ASP A 304 -5.00 13.28 5.74
CA ASP A 304 -5.65 14.56 6.02
C ASP A 304 -6.93 14.37 6.89
N ALA A 305 -7.59 13.22 6.76
CA ALA A 305 -8.80 12.87 7.51
C ALA A 305 -8.54 12.26 8.91
N GLY A 306 -7.28 12.11 9.32
CA GLY A 306 -6.92 11.48 10.60
C GLY A 306 -6.95 9.95 10.58
N GLY A 307 -6.98 9.35 9.40
CA GLY A 307 -7.01 7.90 9.19
C GLY A 307 -8.07 7.46 8.19
N LEU A 308 -7.97 6.21 7.76
CA LEU A 308 -8.99 5.59 6.91
C LEU A 308 -10.03 4.88 7.78
N TYR A 309 -11.29 5.04 7.41
CA TYR A 309 -12.40 4.30 8.01
C TYR A 309 -12.57 2.96 7.30
N THR A 310 -12.76 1.88 8.05
CA THR A 310 -13.03 0.54 7.50
C THR A 310 -14.48 0.17 7.81
N PRO A 311 -15.43 0.46 6.91
CA PRO A 311 -16.84 0.14 7.15
C PRO A 311 -17.06 -1.37 7.19
N ASP A 312 -17.81 -1.84 8.19
CA ASP A 312 -18.27 -3.22 8.23
C ASP A 312 -19.29 -3.46 7.11
N GLY A 313 -19.06 -4.49 6.29
CA GLY A 313 -20.00 -4.96 5.28
C GLY A 313 -20.15 -4.09 4.03
N VAL A 314 -19.38 -3.00 3.91
CA VAL A 314 -19.38 -2.17 2.70
C VAL A 314 -18.15 -2.46 1.86
N ALA A 315 -18.38 -2.90 0.63
CA ALA A 315 -17.33 -3.13 -0.37
C ALA A 315 -16.88 -1.78 -0.97
N VAL A 316 -16.13 -1.00 -0.18
CA VAL A 316 -15.53 0.27 -0.60
C VAL A 316 -14.01 0.20 -0.54
N HIS A 317 -13.33 0.84 -1.48
CA HIS A 317 -11.88 0.83 -1.60
C HIS A 317 -11.34 2.24 -1.74
N HIS A 318 -10.36 2.59 -0.91
CA HIS A 318 -9.71 3.89 -0.95
C HIS A 318 -8.48 3.83 -1.85
N PHE A 319 -8.31 4.86 -2.68
CA PHE A 319 -7.16 5.01 -3.56
C PHE A 319 -6.55 6.38 -3.36
N GLU A 320 -5.31 6.42 -2.90
CA GLU A 320 -4.62 7.68 -2.61
C GLU A 320 -3.50 7.92 -3.62
N MET A 321 -3.42 9.13 -4.17
CA MET A 321 -2.43 9.45 -5.19
C MET A 321 -1.00 9.30 -4.65
N LYS A 322 -0.11 8.71 -5.46
CA LYS A 322 1.29 8.54 -5.11
C LYS A 322 2.00 9.91 -5.05
N PRO A 323 2.91 10.11 -4.08
CA PRO A 323 3.57 11.39 -3.79
C PRO A 323 4.34 12.03 -4.95
N SER A 324 4.72 11.26 -5.97
CA SER A 324 5.34 11.82 -7.19
C SER A 324 4.41 12.79 -7.95
N LEU A 325 3.13 12.87 -7.55
CA LEU A 325 2.10 13.73 -8.14
C LEU A 325 1.31 14.57 -7.10
N GLY A 326 1.69 14.54 -5.81
CA GLY A 326 0.98 15.20 -4.70
C GLY A 326 1.77 16.30 -3.97
N ILE A 327 1.08 17.15 -3.20
CA ILE A 327 1.66 18.26 -2.41
C ILE A 327 2.42 17.75 -1.16
N GLU A 328 2.04 16.60 -0.60
CA GLU A 328 2.84 15.91 0.42
C GLU A 328 3.89 15.03 -0.27
N LYS A 329 5.14 15.48 -0.22
CA LYS A 329 6.25 14.70 -0.76
C LYS A 329 6.66 13.65 0.28
N THR A 330 6.36 12.40 -0.01
CA THR A 330 6.81 11.25 0.77
C THR A 330 7.90 10.53 -0.01
N ILE A 331 9.00 10.19 0.64
CA ILE A 331 10.09 9.52 -0.04
C ILE A 331 10.03 8.01 0.13
N PHE A 332 10.08 7.33 -1.02
CA PHE A 332 10.44 5.93 -1.08
C PHE A 332 11.92 5.77 -0.75
N LEU A 333 12.19 5.16 0.39
CA LEU A 333 13.52 4.68 0.70
C LEU A 333 13.79 3.49 -0.22
N LEU A 334 14.68 3.68 -1.21
CA LEU A 334 15.25 2.63 -2.07
C LEU A 334 16.15 1.66 -1.27
N LEU A 335 15.68 1.16 -0.14
CA LEU A 335 16.35 0.10 0.61
C LEU A 335 16.14 -1.27 -0.06
N GLY A 336 15.18 -1.37 -1.01
CA GLY A 336 14.87 -2.60 -1.76
C GLY A 336 15.87 -3.00 -2.85
N HIS A 337 16.78 -2.11 -3.27
CA HIS A 337 17.78 -2.42 -4.31
C HIS A 337 19.13 -2.94 -3.79
N MET A 338 19.32 -3.07 -2.47
CA MET A 338 20.57 -3.61 -1.90
C MET A 338 20.64 -5.14 -1.85
N SER A 339 19.70 -5.86 -2.47
CA SER A 339 19.77 -7.32 -2.61
C SER A 339 19.69 -7.74 -4.08
N LEU A 340 20.71 -7.38 -4.86
CA LEU A 340 21.10 -8.02 -6.15
C LEU A 340 22.41 -7.39 -6.65
N ASN A 341 23.50 -7.58 -5.91
CA ASN A 341 24.84 -7.52 -6.50
C ASN A 341 25.81 -8.41 -5.69
N ARG A 342 25.57 -9.72 -5.73
CA ARG A 342 26.62 -10.71 -5.50
C ARG A 342 27.02 -11.28 -6.86
N ARG A 343 28.30 -11.13 -7.19
CA ARG A 343 29.07 -11.61 -8.35
C ARG A 343 29.20 -10.62 -9.51
N MET A 344 30.22 -9.78 -9.42
CA MET A 344 31.32 -9.72 -10.39
C MET A 344 32.43 -8.85 -9.79
N LEU A 345 33.42 -9.48 -9.15
CA LEU A 345 34.74 -8.92 -8.87
C LEU A 345 35.60 -10.05 -8.28
N ARG A 346 36.42 -10.65 -9.16
CA ARG A 346 37.58 -11.55 -8.98
C ARG A 346 37.74 -12.24 -10.34
N THR A 347 38.77 -12.07 -11.15
CA THR A 347 40.14 -11.55 -10.95
C THR A 347 40.71 -11.22 -12.33
N ALA A 348 41.31 -10.05 -12.48
CA ALA A 348 42.36 -9.81 -13.46
C ALA A 348 43.63 -9.50 -12.66
N SER A 349 44.52 -10.48 -12.58
CA SER A 349 45.97 -10.39 -12.34
C SER A 349 46.53 -11.76 -12.69
#